data_AF-A0A955LVG0-F1
#
_entry.id   AF-A0A955LVG0-F1
#
_cell.length_a   1.000
_cell.length_b   1.000
_cell.length_c   1.000
_cell.angle_alpha   90.00
_cell.angle_beta   90.00
_cell.angle_gamma   90.00
#
_symmetry.space_group_name_H-M   'P 1'
#
loop_
_entity.id
_entity.type
_entity.pdbx_description
1 polymer ?
#
loop_
_entity_poly.entity_id
_entity_poly.type
_entity_poly.pdbx_seq_one_letter_code
_entity_poly.pdbx_strand_id
1 'polypeptide(L)'
;MATKDTNKHNFLGAIAGLGVIAILIIAGVYFLDIFPSDTSDETAPTPTEYKEQTRVSLVLDRLPLSSDNYYEIWIQPNGINDTDKISVGTFRVTEDGLYSLDGEPIINNEFLIQEDLGDVDGMMYVTVHANDASETDSDSPVIMEGQLQQGIGAIEFFQSDLENVSGEFILATPSDGPNTNETSGVWFVTVTDTGEVAGLTIPMAPEGWIYEAWVKSGTQLLSIGQFRSDDEADTFSGYTPEATVPAFPGEDFLINPPLDVEFPLELAQSNTEVLVTLEPEFKSVGDPTFGITLLNASLSETSPAGEAIQLVTVAKDNMPSGLVIIRR
;
A
#
# COMPACT_ATOMS: atom_id res chain seq x y z
N MET A 1 57.40 -31.44 9.94
CA MET A 1 57.48 -30.18 9.17
C MET A 1 56.80 -29.12 10.02
N ALA A 2 57.35 -27.90 10.11
CA ALA A 2 57.08 -27.02 11.25
C ALA A 2 55.65 -26.44 11.27
N THR A 3 55.05 -26.44 12.45
CA THR A 3 53.94 -25.54 12.81
C THR A 3 54.45 -24.10 12.83
N LYS A 4 53.59 -23.15 12.46
CA LYS A 4 53.82 -21.73 12.76
C LYS A 4 52.53 -21.11 13.27
N ASP A 5 52.46 -21.03 14.59
CA ASP A 5 51.51 -20.25 15.37
C ASP A 5 52.25 -19.00 15.92
N THR A 6 51.53 -18.10 16.60
CA THR A 6 51.99 -16.84 17.24
C THR A 6 52.27 -15.66 16.30
N ASN A 7 51.93 -14.40 16.62
CA ASN A 7 51.25 -13.87 17.81
C ASN A 7 50.68 -12.45 17.56
N LYS A 8 49.42 -12.20 17.97
CA LYS A 8 48.95 -10.99 18.71
C LYS A 8 48.94 -9.61 18.00
N HIS A 9 48.20 -8.59 18.45
CA HIS A 9 47.13 -8.44 19.47
C HIS A 9 46.21 -7.25 19.06
N ASN A 10 44.91 -7.34 19.39
CA ASN A 10 43.95 -6.29 19.84
C ASN A 10 43.99 -4.87 19.19
N PHE A 11 42.86 -4.19 18.94
CA PHE A 11 41.99 -3.62 19.98
C PHE A 11 40.68 -3.07 19.39
N LEU A 12 39.57 -3.21 20.12
CA LEU A 12 38.29 -2.46 20.13
C LEU A 12 37.68 -1.82 18.86
N GLY A 13 36.34 -1.90 18.78
CA GLY A 13 35.53 -0.78 18.29
C GLY A 13 34.33 -1.16 17.43
N ALA A 14 33.19 -1.45 18.06
CA ALA A 14 31.90 -1.27 17.38
C ALA A 14 31.65 0.24 17.22
N ILE A 15 31.24 0.68 16.03
CA ILE A 15 30.73 2.04 15.81
C ILE A 15 29.39 1.91 15.08
N ALA A 16 28.38 2.56 15.66
CA ALA A 16 27.01 2.56 15.17
C ALA A 16 26.86 3.36 13.87
N GLY A 17 25.71 3.20 13.21
CA GLY A 17 25.40 3.90 11.97
C GLY A 17 25.29 5.42 12.16
N LEU A 18 25.48 6.12 11.05
CA LEU A 18 25.02 7.47 10.78
C LEU A 18 24.98 7.62 9.25
N GLY A 19 23.78 7.55 8.67
CA GLY A 19 23.58 7.85 7.25
C GLY A 19 23.90 9.33 7.01
N VAL A 20 24.90 9.61 6.18
CA VAL A 20 25.37 10.98 5.94
C VAL A 20 24.41 11.67 4.98
N ILE A 21 23.61 12.60 5.49
CA ILE A 21 22.86 13.55 4.64
C ILE A 21 23.87 14.53 4.05
N ALA A 22 24.06 14.46 2.73
CA ALA A 22 24.93 15.37 1.99
C ALA A 22 24.17 16.67 1.65
N ILE A 23 24.47 17.76 2.37
CA ILE A 23 23.93 19.09 2.06
C ILE A 23 24.78 19.71 0.94
N LEU A 24 24.19 19.85 -0.26
CA LEU A 24 24.77 20.61 -1.36
C LEU A 24 24.51 22.11 -1.18
N ILE A 25 25.58 22.89 -1.01
CA ILE A 25 25.53 24.36 -1.02
C ILE A 25 25.81 24.84 -2.44
N ILE A 26 24.80 25.40 -3.11
CA ILE A 26 24.97 26.08 -4.39
C ILE A 26 25.34 27.54 -4.14
N ALA A 27 26.52 27.96 -4.62
CA ALA A 27 26.96 29.35 -4.54
C ALA A 27 26.34 30.18 -5.67
N GLY A 28 25.59 31.24 -5.32
CA GLY A 28 24.99 32.16 -6.29
C GLY A 28 26.05 32.99 -7.03
N VAL A 29 25.95 33.02 -8.36
CA VAL A 29 26.75 33.91 -9.22
C VAL A 29 25.94 35.18 -9.49
N TYR A 30 26.37 36.30 -8.90
CA TYR A 30 25.81 37.61 -9.23
C TYR A 30 26.35 38.09 -10.58
N PHE A 31 25.51 38.09 -11.61
CA PHE A 31 25.76 38.87 -12.82
C PHE A 31 25.41 40.33 -12.57
N LEU A 32 26.35 41.24 -12.89
CA LEU A 32 26.18 42.67 -12.76
C LEU A 32 26.10 43.29 -14.16
N ASP A 33 24.90 43.34 -14.72
CA ASP A 33 24.69 43.94 -16.04
C ASP A 33 24.77 45.47 -15.98
N ILE A 34 25.71 46.03 -16.74
CA ILE A 34 25.87 47.47 -16.95
C ILE A 34 25.32 47.80 -18.34
N PHE A 35 24.07 48.27 -18.39
CA PHE A 35 23.48 48.81 -19.62
C PHE A 35 23.78 50.32 -19.77
N PRO A 36 24.12 50.80 -20.98
CA PRO A 36 24.24 52.23 -21.24
C PRO A 36 22.85 52.89 -21.29
N SER A 37 22.75 54.12 -20.79
CA SER A 37 21.53 54.91 -20.87
C SER A 37 21.31 55.43 -22.29
N ASP A 38 20.29 54.93 -22.98
CA ASP A 38 19.70 55.60 -24.15
C ASP A 38 18.25 55.98 -23.83
N THR A 39 17.84 57.18 -24.24
CA THR A 39 16.55 57.79 -23.88
C THR A 39 15.62 57.80 -25.08
N SER A 40 14.84 56.73 -25.24
CA SER A 40 13.65 56.71 -26.09
C SER A 40 12.43 56.34 -25.27
N ASP A 41 11.37 57.12 -25.43
CA ASP A 41 10.09 57.02 -24.71
C ASP A 41 9.26 55.85 -25.27
N GLU A 42 9.74 54.63 -25.02
CA GLU A 42 9.03 53.38 -25.31
C GLU A 42 8.35 52.91 -24.02
N THR A 43 7.02 52.71 -24.08
CA THR A 43 6.26 52.22 -22.92
C THR A 43 6.77 50.84 -22.54
N ALA A 44 7.54 50.77 -21.45
CA ALA A 44 8.05 49.51 -20.93
C ALA A 44 6.91 48.50 -20.79
N PRO A 45 7.09 47.23 -21.20
CA PRO A 45 6.09 46.21 -20.97
C PRO A 45 5.80 46.14 -19.47
N THR A 46 4.51 46.11 -19.11
CA THR A 46 4.08 45.92 -17.72
C THR A 46 4.84 44.73 -17.15
N PRO A 47 5.52 44.85 -15.99
CA PRO A 47 6.22 43.72 -15.41
C PRO A 47 5.25 42.55 -15.30
N THR A 48 5.59 41.44 -15.95
CA THR A 48 4.82 40.21 -15.77
C THR A 48 5.01 39.83 -14.31
N GLU A 49 3.92 39.81 -13.55
CA GLU A 49 3.93 39.39 -12.16
C GLU A 49 4.28 37.90 -12.14
N TYR A 50 5.55 37.60 -11.93
CA TYR A 50 6.02 36.24 -11.71
C TYR A 50 5.40 35.77 -10.40
N LYS A 51 4.30 35.01 -10.48
CA LYS A 51 3.87 34.20 -9.35
C LYS A 51 5.03 33.31 -8.94
N GLU A 52 5.46 33.43 -7.69
CA GLU A 52 6.38 32.46 -7.11
C GLU A 52 5.68 31.09 -7.14
N GLN A 53 6.33 30.09 -7.72
CA GLN A 53 5.81 28.73 -7.81
C GLN A 53 6.34 27.93 -6.64
N THR A 54 5.45 27.29 -5.89
CA THR A 54 5.87 26.38 -4.84
C THR A 54 6.27 25.04 -5.45
N ARG A 55 7.43 24.53 -5.02
CA ARG A 55 7.92 23.16 -5.28
C ARG A 55 7.49 22.26 -4.14
N VAL A 56 6.88 21.13 -4.46
CA VAL A 56 6.57 20.05 -3.51
C VAL A 56 7.33 18.79 -3.96
N SER A 57 8.32 18.36 -3.20
CA SER A 57 9.14 17.17 -3.48
C SER A 57 8.68 15.98 -2.63
N LEU A 58 8.51 14.80 -3.26
CA LEU A 58 8.11 13.57 -2.58
C LEU A 58 9.24 12.54 -2.51
N VAL A 59 9.45 11.98 -1.32
CA VAL A 59 10.25 10.76 -1.12
C VAL A 59 9.30 9.70 -0.59
N LEU A 60 8.94 8.72 -1.42
CA LEU A 60 7.96 7.67 -1.10
C LEU A 60 8.67 6.31 -1.02
N ASP A 61 8.18 5.45 -0.15
CA ASP A 61 8.65 4.08 0.07
C ASP A 61 7.44 3.15 0.21
N ARG A 62 7.50 1.97 -0.40
CA ARG A 62 6.43 0.94 -0.45
C ARG A 62 5.02 1.39 -0.89
N LEU A 63 4.83 2.60 -1.43
CA LEU A 63 3.55 2.93 -2.08
C LEU A 63 3.32 1.97 -3.27
N PRO A 64 2.17 1.27 -3.39
CA PRO A 64 2.06 0.17 -4.34
C PRO A 64 2.27 0.57 -5.80
N LEU A 65 2.83 -0.37 -6.56
CA LEU A 65 2.93 -0.27 -8.02
C LEU A 65 1.61 -0.71 -8.64
N SER A 66 1.09 0.08 -9.58
CA SER A 66 -0.15 -0.28 -10.26
C SER A 66 -0.26 0.37 -11.63
N SER A 67 -0.75 -0.40 -12.60
CA SER A 67 -1.23 0.11 -13.88
C SER A 67 -2.65 0.63 -13.81
N ASP A 68 -3.42 0.22 -12.79
CA ASP A 68 -4.90 0.22 -12.79
C ASP A 68 -5.51 1.32 -11.91
N ASN A 69 -4.66 1.99 -11.12
CA ASN A 69 -5.01 3.15 -10.30
C ASN A 69 -3.97 4.28 -10.48
N TYR A 70 -4.29 5.42 -9.89
CA TYR A 70 -3.36 6.53 -9.70
C TYR A 70 -3.52 7.11 -8.29
N TYR A 71 -2.55 7.94 -7.91
CA TYR A 71 -2.51 8.61 -6.62
C TYR A 71 -2.66 10.12 -6.80
N GLU A 72 -3.20 10.79 -5.81
CA GLU A 72 -3.23 12.25 -5.72
C GLU A 72 -2.70 12.69 -4.36
N ILE A 73 -1.78 13.66 -4.36
CA ILE A 73 -1.30 14.28 -3.13
C ILE A 73 -2.04 15.59 -2.85
N TRP A 74 -2.43 15.76 -1.59
CA TRP A 74 -3.17 16.91 -1.08
C TRP A 74 -2.44 17.54 0.10
N ILE A 75 -2.50 18.87 0.19
CA ILE A 75 -2.11 19.63 1.37
C ILE A 75 -3.33 20.37 1.92
N GLN A 76 -3.53 20.31 3.24
CA GLN A 76 -4.55 21.06 3.95
C GLN A 76 -3.86 22.03 4.93
N PRO A 77 -3.69 23.32 4.57
CA PRO A 77 -3.08 24.32 5.44
C PRO A 77 -3.92 24.62 6.68
N ASN A 78 -3.26 24.81 7.82
CA ASN A 78 -3.90 25.27 9.04
C ASN A 78 -4.55 26.66 8.85
N GLY A 79 -5.81 26.82 9.26
CA GLY A 79 -6.49 28.12 9.29
C GLY A 79 -7.13 28.57 7.96
N ILE A 80 -7.10 27.74 6.92
CA ILE A 80 -8.13 27.72 5.88
C ILE A 80 -9.35 26.96 6.45
N ASN A 81 -10.49 26.86 5.75
CA ASN A 81 -11.58 25.99 6.21
C ASN A 81 -11.04 24.56 6.39
N ASP A 82 -11.37 23.89 7.50
CA ASP A 82 -10.83 22.57 7.88
C ASP A 82 -11.28 21.40 6.97
N THR A 83 -11.79 21.70 5.77
CA THR A 83 -12.17 20.76 4.70
C THR A 83 -11.52 21.07 3.36
N ASP A 84 -10.92 22.25 3.19
CA ASP A 84 -10.41 22.71 1.89
C ASP A 84 -8.98 22.17 1.67
N LYS A 85 -8.88 21.10 0.89
CA LYS A 85 -7.61 20.50 0.45
C LYS A 85 -7.14 21.16 -0.85
N ILE A 86 -5.84 21.44 -0.94
CA ILE A 86 -5.16 21.90 -2.14
C ILE A 86 -4.54 20.67 -2.81
N SER A 87 -4.96 20.35 -4.03
CA SER A 87 -4.31 19.33 -4.85
C SER A 87 -2.91 19.82 -5.24
N VAL A 88 -1.91 18.99 -4.99
CA VAL A 88 -0.52 19.21 -5.41
C VAL A 88 -0.25 18.57 -6.77
N GLY A 89 -0.95 17.47 -7.08
CA GLY A 89 -0.89 16.80 -8.37
C GLY A 89 -1.16 15.30 -8.28
N THR A 90 -1.50 14.73 -9.44
CA THR A 90 -1.75 13.30 -9.63
C THR A 90 -0.54 12.60 -10.23
N PHE A 91 -0.33 11.33 -9.86
CA PHE A 91 0.81 10.53 -10.32
C PHE A 91 0.52 9.02 -10.29
N ARG A 92 1.28 8.26 -11.07
CA ARG A 92 1.39 6.80 -10.97
C ARG A 92 2.75 6.40 -10.44
N VAL A 93 2.81 5.32 -9.67
CA VAL A 93 4.06 4.71 -9.19
C VAL A 93 4.40 3.54 -10.11
N THR A 94 5.62 3.55 -10.65
CA THR A 94 6.15 2.51 -11.54
C THR A 94 7.50 2.00 -11.02
N GLU A 95 8.00 0.90 -11.57
CA GLU A 95 9.36 0.41 -11.27
C GLU A 95 10.46 1.46 -11.55
N ASP A 96 10.24 2.36 -12.52
CA ASP A 96 11.16 3.43 -12.92
C ASP A 96 10.96 4.74 -12.13
N GLY A 97 9.98 4.81 -11.21
CA GLY A 97 9.66 6.00 -10.41
C GLY A 97 8.28 6.58 -10.66
N LEU A 98 8.10 7.88 -10.39
CA LEU A 98 6.81 8.58 -10.49
C LEU A 98 6.58 9.13 -11.90
N TYR A 99 5.37 8.94 -12.44
CA TYR A 99 4.94 9.44 -13.75
C TYR A 99 3.63 10.21 -13.65
N SER A 100 3.44 11.21 -14.52
CA SER A 100 2.16 11.91 -14.67
C SER A 100 1.10 11.00 -15.28
N LEU A 101 -0.17 11.42 -15.25
CA LEU A 101 -1.24 10.64 -15.87
C LEU A 101 -1.10 10.52 -17.40
N ASP A 102 -0.41 11.48 -18.04
CA ASP A 102 -0.06 11.48 -19.47
C ASP A 102 1.14 10.57 -19.81
N GLY A 103 1.81 9.99 -18.81
CA GLY A 103 2.95 9.09 -19.01
C GLY A 103 4.33 9.77 -19.12
N GLU A 104 4.45 11.03 -18.69
CA GLU A 104 5.74 11.74 -18.62
C GLU A 104 6.37 11.58 -17.22
N PRO A 105 7.70 11.38 -17.10
CA PRO A 105 8.35 11.17 -15.81
C PRO A 105 8.38 12.45 -14.96
N ILE A 106 8.02 12.32 -13.68
CA ILE A 106 8.03 13.43 -12.72
C ILE A 106 9.45 13.61 -12.19
N ILE A 107 10.18 14.52 -12.83
CA ILE A 107 11.61 14.74 -12.56
C ILE A 107 11.85 15.13 -11.09
N ASN A 108 12.76 14.41 -10.43
CA ASN A 108 13.10 14.55 -9.01
C ASN A 108 11.90 14.36 -8.04
N ASN A 109 10.81 13.72 -8.48
CA ASN A 109 9.56 13.60 -7.73
C ASN A 109 9.00 14.97 -7.28
N GLU A 110 9.18 16.02 -8.09
CA GLU A 110 8.84 17.40 -7.74
C GLU A 110 7.64 17.91 -8.55
N PHE A 111 6.65 18.45 -7.84
CA PHE A 111 5.45 19.10 -8.37
C PHE A 111 5.58 20.62 -8.26
N LEU A 112 5.03 21.35 -9.23
CA LEU A 112 5.03 22.82 -9.28
C LEU A 112 3.59 23.34 -9.21
N ILE A 113 3.26 24.07 -8.15
CA ILE A 113 1.93 24.64 -7.91
C ILE A 113 1.97 26.18 -7.91
N GLN A 114 0.82 26.83 -8.08
CA GLN A 114 0.69 28.30 -8.19
C GLN A 114 0.35 28.99 -6.86
N GLU A 115 0.07 28.17 -5.85
CA GLU A 115 -0.24 28.50 -4.47
C GLU A 115 1.07 28.71 -3.71
N ASP A 116 1.17 29.80 -2.93
CA ASP A 116 2.30 29.98 -2.00
C ASP A 116 2.06 29.15 -0.74
N LEU A 117 2.73 28.00 -0.63
CA LEU A 117 2.72 27.14 0.55
C LEU A 117 4.08 27.14 1.27
N GLY A 118 4.93 28.15 1.03
CA GLY A 118 6.24 28.23 1.67
C GLY A 118 6.14 28.35 3.19
N ASP A 119 6.80 27.42 3.89
CA ASP A 119 6.79 27.25 5.35
C ASP A 119 5.40 26.93 5.96
N VAL A 120 4.47 26.35 5.19
CA VAL A 120 3.12 26.03 5.66
C VAL A 120 3.12 24.98 6.78
N ASP A 121 2.24 25.16 7.77
CA ASP A 121 1.85 24.13 8.75
C ASP A 121 0.46 23.56 8.36
N GLY A 122 0.23 22.26 8.52
CA GLY A 122 -1.04 21.63 8.15
C GLY A 122 -1.06 20.11 8.21
N MET A 123 -1.99 19.52 7.45
CA MET A 123 -2.05 18.08 7.17
C MET A 123 -1.72 17.78 5.71
N MET A 124 -1.28 16.57 5.44
CA MET A 124 -1.05 16.03 4.10
C MET A 124 -1.79 14.72 3.95
N TYR A 125 -2.24 14.44 2.73
CA TYR A 125 -2.91 13.20 2.37
C TYR A 125 -2.39 12.72 1.02
N VAL A 126 -2.26 11.41 0.87
CA VAL A 126 -2.26 10.75 -0.44
C VAL A 126 -3.53 9.92 -0.53
N THR A 127 -4.31 10.12 -1.58
CA THR A 127 -5.49 9.32 -1.92
C THR A 127 -5.17 8.38 -3.08
N VAL A 128 -5.92 7.27 -3.19
CA VAL A 128 -5.87 6.34 -4.32
C VAL A 128 -7.18 6.40 -5.11
N HIS A 129 -7.07 6.41 -6.44
CA HIS A 129 -8.17 6.58 -7.38
C HIS A 129 -8.14 5.47 -8.44
N ALA A 130 -9.30 4.93 -8.84
CA ALA A 130 -9.40 4.08 -10.02
C ALA A 130 -9.06 4.88 -11.30
N ASN A 131 -8.46 4.25 -12.31
CA ASN A 131 -8.14 4.95 -13.57
C ASN A 131 -9.35 5.46 -14.36
N ASP A 132 -10.52 4.86 -14.15
CA ASP A 132 -11.81 5.25 -14.75
C ASP A 132 -12.70 6.05 -13.78
N ALA A 133 -12.16 6.44 -12.63
CA ALA A 133 -12.81 7.33 -11.67
C ALA A 133 -13.29 8.63 -12.33
N SER A 134 -14.44 9.13 -11.90
CA SER A 134 -14.94 10.43 -12.34
C SER A 134 -14.22 11.56 -11.59
N GLU A 135 -14.10 12.74 -12.22
CA GLU A 135 -13.65 13.97 -11.52
C GLU A 135 -14.57 14.39 -10.35
N THR A 136 -15.67 13.67 -10.12
CA THR A 136 -16.61 13.86 -9.01
C THR A 136 -16.53 12.77 -7.93
N ASP A 137 -15.57 11.86 -7.98
CA ASP A 137 -15.41 10.77 -7.01
C ASP A 137 -14.76 11.29 -5.70
N SER A 138 -15.59 11.98 -4.91
CA SER A 138 -15.24 12.59 -3.61
C SER A 138 -14.75 11.60 -2.55
N ASP A 139 -15.03 10.32 -2.77
CA ASP A 139 -14.94 9.26 -1.76
C ASP A 139 -13.65 8.42 -1.94
N SER A 140 -12.67 8.99 -2.66
CA SER A 140 -11.38 8.35 -2.97
C SER A 140 -10.57 8.11 -1.69
N PRO A 141 -10.27 6.84 -1.32
CA PRO A 141 -9.72 6.51 -0.02
C PRO A 141 -8.32 7.10 0.21
N VAL A 142 -8.10 7.60 1.43
CA VAL A 142 -6.75 7.99 1.91
C VAL A 142 -5.93 6.72 2.14
N ILE A 143 -4.70 6.70 1.63
CA ILE A 143 -3.71 5.63 1.87
C ILE A 143 -2.59 6.08 2.81
N MET A 144 -2.18 7.35 2.74
CA MET A 144 -1.18 7.90 3.65
C MET A 144 -1.61 9.28 4.13
N GLU A 145 -1.30 9.59 5.38
CA GLU A 145 -1.48 10.92 5.96
C GLU A 145 -0.33 11.32 6.85
N GLY A 146 -0.20 12.63 7.12
CA GLY A 146 0.92 13.14 7.89
C GLY A 146 0.76 14.59 8.31
N GLN A 147 1.44 14.97 9.39
CA GLN A 147 1.54 16.36 9.83
C GLN A 147 2.66 17.08 9.08
N LEU A 148 2.34 18.27 8.61
CA LEU A 148 3.24 19.19 7.92
C LEU A 148 3.59 20.33 8.87
N GLN A 149 4.88 20.56 9.10
CA GLN A 149 5.38 21.65 9.94
C GLN A 149 6.50 22.39 9.21
N GLN A 150 6.36 23.70 9.04
CA GLN A 150 7.32 24.54 8.31
C GLN A 150 7.66 23.98 6.92
N GLY A 151 6.65 23.50 6.20
CA GLY A 151 6.81 22.91 4.87
C GLY A 151 7.49 21.53 4.83
N ILE A 152 7.73 20.85 5.97
CA ILE A 152 8.30 19.51 6.01
C ILE A 152 7.42 18.59 6.85
N GLY A 153 7.15 17.37 6.37
CA GLY A 153 6.38 16.38 7.11
C GLY A 153 6.69 14.96 6.68
N ALA A 154 6.74 14.04 7.65
CA ALA A 154 6.63 12.61 7.35
C ALA A 154 5.17 12.31 6.98
N ILE A 155 4.98 11.39 6.04
CA ILE A 155 3.66 10.87 5.66
C ILE A 155 3.72 9.35 5.81
N GLU A 156 2.76 8.78 6.52
CA GLU A 156 2.76 7.36 6.90
C GLU A 156 1.41 6.74 6.49
N PHE A 157 1.37 5.41 6.37
CA PHE A 157 0.12 4.71 6.12
C PHE A 157 -0.95 5.03 7.17
N PHE A 158 -2.16 5.35 6.71
CA PHE A 158 -3.22 5.98 7.51
C PHE A 158 -3.86 5.10 8.61
N GLN A 159 -3.38 3.88 8.83
CA GLN A 159 -3.95 2.92 9.80
C GLN A 159 -2.89 2.35 10.75
N SER A 160 -2.81 2.91 11.96
CA SER A 160 -1.94 2.40 13.04
C SER A 160 -2.36 1.03 13.55
N ASP A 161 -3.65 0.70 13.48
CA ASP A 161 -4.21 -0.43 14.20
C ASP A 161 -4.02 -1.76 13.46
N LEU A 162 -3.68 -1.71 12.16
CA LEU A 162 -3.34 -2.88 11.37
C LEU A 162 -1.98 -3.51 11.71
N GLU A 163 -1.17 -2.90 12.60
CA GLU A 163 0.06 -3.54 13.11
C GLU A 163 -0.21 -4.77 14.00
N ASN A 164 -1.40 -4.88 14.60
CA ASN A 164 -1.74 -5.93 15.57
C ASN A 164 -2.66 -7.03 15.02
N VAL A 165 -2.86 -7.07 13.69
CA VAL A 165 -3.68 -8.11 13.04
C VAL A 165 -3.00 -9.47 13.15
N SER A 166 -3.81 -10.50 13.37
CA SER A 166 -3.34 -11.88 13.48
C SER A 166 -4.44 -12.84 13.04
N GLY A 167 -4.13 -14.11 12.91
CA GLY A 167 -5.16 -15.13 12.77
C GLY A 167 -4.65 -16.50 12.39
N GLU A 168 -5.61 -17.38 12.19
CA GLU A 168 -5.45 -18.74 11.73
C GLU A 168 -6.56 -19.09 10.74
N PHE A 169 -6.32 -20.15 9.97
CA PHE A 169 -7.31 -20.77 9.10
C PHE A 169 -7.18 -22.29 9.18
N ILE A 170 -8.19 -23.00 8.70
CA ILE A 170 -8.13 -24.45 8.49
C ILE A 170 -8.20 -24.77 6.99
N LEU A 171 -7.60 -25.89 6.59
CA LEU A 171 -7.94 -26.54 5.33
C LEU A 171 -9.15 -27.43 5.55
N ALA A 172 -10.28 -27.12 4.93
CA ALA A 172 -11.52 -27.90 5.02
C ALA A 172 -12.44 -27.62 3.82
N THR A 173 -13.33 -28.55 3.50
CA THR A 173 -14.42 -28.37 2.52
C THR A 173 -15.80 -28.65 3.13
N PRO A 174 -16.41 -27.69 3.86
CA PRO A 174 -17.69 -27.89 4.54
C PRO A 174 -18.86 -28.21 3.57
N SER A 175 -18.75 -27.83 2.29
CA SER A 175 -19.83 -28.00 1.31
C SER A 175 -20.02 -29.42 0.76
N ASP A 176 -18.98 -30.26 0.72
CA ASP A 176 -19.03 -31.60 0.12
C ASP A 176 -18.98 -32.77 1.13
N GLY A 177 -18.68 -32.47 2.39
CA GLY A 177 -18.81 -33.39 3.52
C GLY A 177 -17.54 -34.21 3.81
N PRO A 178 -17.54 -35.01 4.90
CA PRO A 178 -16.29 -35.44 5.50
C PRO A 178 -15.62 -36.65 4.82
N ASN A 179 -14.28 -36.57 4.75
CA ASN A 179 -13.31 -37.48 4.14
C ASN A 179 -13.37 -37.52 2.60
N THR A 180 -13.45 -36.35 1.95
CA THR A 180 -13.46 -36.21 0.49
C THR A 180 -12.29 -35.38 -0.04
N ASN A 181 -12.32 -34.05 0.15
CA ASN A 181 -11.43 -33.08 -0.48
C ASN A 181 -10.97 -32.02 0.52
N GLU A 182 -10.71 -32.37 1.79
CA GLU A 182 -10.51 -31.37 2.86
C GLU A 182 -9.31 -30.42 2.62
N THR A 183 -8.35 -30.82 1.79
CA THR A 183 -7.23 -29.96 1.37
C THR A 183 -7.58 -29.02 0.20
N SER A 184 -8.85 -28.90 -0.17
CA SER A 184 -9.35 -28.08 -1.28
C SER A 184 -10.25 -26.91 -0.88
N GLY A 185 -10.21 -26.47 0.38
CA GLY A 185 -10.84 -25.23 0.80
C GLY A 185 -10.05 -24.52 1.89
N VAL A 186 -10.28 -23.22 2.07
CA VAL A 186 -9.66 -22.39 3.12
C VAL A 186 -10.78 -21.71 3.88
N TRP A 187 -10.78 -21.86 5.21
CA TRP A 187 -11.75 -21.20 6.08
C TRP A 187 -11.06 -20.51 7.26
N PHE A 188 -11.30 -19.21 7.42
CA PHE A 188 -10.75 -18.39 8.49
C PHE A 188 -11.57 -18.56 9.78
N VAL A 189 -11.59 -19.78 10.29
CA VAL A 189 -12.44 -20.23 11.40
C VAL A 189 -11.64 -21.09 12.38
N THR A 190 -11.85 -20.86 13.68
CA THR A 190 -11.38 -21.75 14.75
C THR A 190 -12.53 -22.63 15.20
N VAL A 191 -12.35 -23.97 15.12
CA VAL A 191 -13.35 -24.93 15.59
C VAL A 191 -13.14 -25.23 17.07
N THR A 192 -14.16 -24.99 17.90
CA THR A 192 -14.13 -25.22 19.35
C THR A 192 -15.17 -26.24 19.80
N ASP A 193 -15.04 -26.77 21.03
CA ASP A 193 -16.06 -27.61 21.68
C ASP A 193 -17.46 -26.96 21.74
N THR A 194 -17.53 -25.63 21.61
CA THR A 194 -18.76 -24.82 21.67
C THR A 194 -19.28 -24.37 20.32
N GLY A 195 -18.59 -24.69 19.22
CA GLY A 195 -18.90 -24.27 17.85
C GLY A 195 -17.76 -23.52 17.17
N GLU A 196 -18.06 -22.93 16.03
CA GLU A 196 -17.14 -22.13 15.22
C GLU A 196 -17.04 -20.70 15.77
N VAL A 197 -15.82 -20.14 15.75
CA VAL A 197 -15.53 -18.73 16.04
C VAL A 197 -14.55 -18.19 15.00
N ALA A 198 -14.46 -16.87 14.87
CA ALA A 198 -13.53 -16.21 13.96
C ALA A 198 -12.08 -16.72 14.13
N GLY A 199 -11.46 -17.11 13.02
CA GLY A 199 -10.03 -17.45 12.97
C GLY A 199 -9.15 -16.21 12.78
N LEU A 200 -9.70 -15.11 12.26
CA LEU A 200 -9.02 -13.82 12.19
C LEU A 200 -9.17 -13.01 13.49
N THR A 201 -8.27 -12.05 13.67
CA THR A 201 -8.40 -10.94 14.60
C THR A 201 -8.00 -9.68 13.85
N ILE A 202 -9.00 -8.96 13.34
CA ILE A 202 -8.84 -7.83 12.43
C ILE A 202 -9.90 -6.74 12.75
N PRO A 203 -9.55 -5.45 12.79
CA PRO A 203 -10.56 -4.41 13.01
C PRO A 203 -11.51 -4.30 11.81
N MET A 204 -12.69 -3.72 12.02
CA MET A 204 -13.59 -3.32 10.93
C MET A 204 -12.82 -2.53 9.86
N ALA A 205 -12.98 -2.91 8.59
CA ALA A 205 -12.31 -2.27 7.46
C ALA A 205 -12.65 -0.77 7.41
N PRO A 206 -11.66 0.13 7.24
CA PRO A 206 -11.88 1.57 7.15
C PRO A 206 -12.79 1.98 5.98
N GLU A 207 -13.39 3.17 6.06
CA GLU A 207 -14.20 3.74 4.98
C GLU A 207 -13.38 3.85 3.68
N GLY A 208 -13.95 3.38 2.56
CA GLY A 208 -13.28 3.30 1.26
C GLY A 208 -12.30 2.13 1.10
N TRP A 209 -12.16 1.26 2.11
CA TRP A 209 -11.32 0.07 2.09
C TRP A 209 -12.11 -1.19 2.45
N ILE A 210 -11.63 -2.32 1.97
CA ILE A 210 -12.16 -3.66 2.25
C ILE A 210 -11.01 -4.65 2.41
N TYR A 211 -11.21 -5.76 3.13
CA TYR A 211 -10.24 -6.85 3.14
C TYR A 211 -10.57 -7.83 2.03
N GLU A 212 -9.55 -8.44 1.42
CA GLU A 212 -9.73 -9.58 0.52
C GLU A 212 -8.77 -10.70 0.91
N ALA A 213 -9.28 -11.92 1.01
CA ALA A 213 -8.47 -13.11 1.24
C ALA A 213 -8.21 -13.85 -0.07
N TRP A 214 -7.05 -14.51 -0.17
CA TRP A 214 -6.61 -15.16 -1.40
C TRP A 214 -5.89 -16.48 -1.16
N VAL A 215 -6.03 -17.39 -2.12
CA VAL A 215 -5.11 -18.50 -2.35
C VAL A 215 -4.25 -18.18 -3.57
N LYS A 216 -2.94 -18.15 -3.37
CA LYS A 216 -1.96 -18.14 -4.46
C LYS A 216 -1.41 -19.55 -4.62
N SER A 217 -1.67 -20.19 -5.77
CA SER A 217 -1.21 -21.54 -6.08
C SER A 217 -0.34 -21.51 -7.34
N GLY A 218 0.98 -21.58 -7.16
CA GLY A 218 1.94 -21.39 -8.24
C GLY A 218 1.88 -19.97 -8.82
N THR A 219 1.43 -19.84 -10.07
CA THR A 219 1.21 -18.54 -10.74
C THR A 219 -0.23 -18.04 -10.65
N GLN A 220 -1.18 -18.89 -10.25
CA GLN A 220 -2.57 -18.49 -10.12
C GLN A 220 -2.80 -17.79 -8.78
N LEU A 221 -3.53 -16.68 -8.82
CA LEU A 221 -4.13 -16.07 -7.64
C LEU A 221 -5.65 -16.28 -7.74
N LEU A 222 -6.25 -16.77 -6.66
CA LEU A 222 -7.68 -17.01 -6.52
C LEU A 222 -8.19 -16.23 -5.33
N SER A 223 -9.23 -15.41 -5.52
CA SER A 223 -9.92 -14.80 -4.39
C SER A 223 -10.67 -15.88 -3.61
N ILE A 224 -10.62 -15.76 -2.28
CA ILE A 224 -11.53 -16.41 -1.34
C ILE A 224 -12.77 -15.53 -1.17
N GLY A 225 -12.60 -14.20 -1.22
CA GLY A 225 -13.68 -13.22 -1.18
C GLY A 225 -13.34 -11.96 -0.38
N GLN A 226 -14.15 -10.91 -0.56
CA GLN A 226 -14.01 -9.64 0.16
C GLN A 226 -14.91 -9.58 1.40
N PHE A 227 -14.39 -9.05 2.51
CA PHE A 227 -15.09 -8.95 3.81
C PHE A 227 -14.71 -7.68 4.57
N ARG A 228 -15.55 -7.28 5.55
CA ARG A 228 -15.34 -6.05 6.34
C ARG A 228 -14.88 -6.27 7.79
N SER A 229 -15.12 -7.44 8.39
CA SER A 229 -14.68 -7.78 9.76
C SER A 229 -14.35 -9.27 9.89
N ASP A 230 -13.80 -9.67 11.03
CA ASP A 230 -13.49 -11.07 11.34
C ASP A 230 -14.73 -11.92 11.72
N ASP A 231 -15.88 -11.28 11.98
CA ASP A 231 -17.12 -11.92 12.44
C ASP A 231 -18.25 -12.00 11.39
N GLU A 232 -17.95 -11.71 10.12
CA GLU A 232 -18.87 -11.77 8.99
C GLU A 232 -18.35 -12.72 7.89
N ALA A 233 -19.26 -13.35 7.14
CA ALA A 233 -18.92 -14.08 5.92
C ALA A 233 -18.45 -13.09 4.84
N ASP A 234 -17.59 -13.55 3.92
CA ASP A 234 -17.19 -12.76 2.77
C ASP A 234 -18.31 -12.69 1.70
N THR A 235 -18.05 -11.91 0.66
CA THR A 235 -19.00 -11.58 -0.42
C THR A 235 -18.94 -12.53 -1.61
N PHE A 236 -18.10 -13.56 -1.55
CA PHE A 236 -17.89 -14.55 -2.60
C PHE A 236 -18.34 -15.95 -2.14
N SER A 237 -18.36 -16.88 -3.10
CA SER A 237 -18.76 -18.31 -2.97
C SER A 237 -18.79 -18.92 -4.37
N GLY A 238 -17.95 -18.40 -5.28
CA GLY A 238 -18.02 -18.73 -6.71
C GLY A 238 -17.52 -20.14 -7.00
N TYR A 239 -16.67 -20.68 -6.12
CA TYR A 239 -16.09 -22.00 -6.24
C TYR A 239 -16.78 -23.05 -5.37
N THR A 240 -17.55 -22.62 -4.37
CA THR A 240 -18.30 -23.43 -3.42
C THR A 240 -19.66 -23.89 -4.00
N PRO A 241 -19.96 -25.20 -3.99
CA PRO A 241 -21.29 -25.73 -4.28
C PRO A 241 -22.39 -25.18 -3.35
N GLU A 242 -23.63 -25.06 -3.82
CA GLU A 242 -24.77 -24.66 -2.96
C GLU A 242 -24.93 -25.58 -1.74
N ALA A 243 -24.47 -25.12 -0.58
CA ALA A 243 -24.44 -25.87 0.68
C ALA A 243 -24.57 -24.94 1.90
N THR A 244 -24.57 -25.52 3.10
CA THR A 244 -24.38 -24.77 4.35
C THR A 244 -22.89 -24.79 4.70
N VAL A 245 -22.30 -23.61 4.83
CA VAL A 245 -20.87 -23.40 5.15
C VAL A 245 -20.73 -22.44 6.34
N PRO A 246 -19.54 -22.31 6.96
CA PRO A 246 -19.31 -21.38 8.06
C PRO A 246 -19.69 -19.92 7.73
N ALA A 247 -20.06 -19.15 8.75
CA ALA A 247 -20.44 -17.74 8.62
C ALA A 247 -19.24 -16.79 8.78
N PHE A 248 -18.08 -17.19 8.26
CA PHE A 248 -16.78 -16.51 8.34
C PHE A 248 -16.14 -16.54 6.94
N PRO A 249 -15.09 -15.76 6.66
CA PRO A 249 -14.48 -15.75 5.33
C PRO A 249 -13.93 -17.14 4.96
N GLY A 250 -14.22 -17.61 3.75
CA GLY A 250 -13.77 -18.91 3.28
C GLY A 250 -14.44 -19.43 2.00
N GLU A 251 -13.76 -20.33 1.32
CA GLU A 251 -14.14 -20.80 -0.01
C GLU A 251 -13.65 -22.25 -0.24
N ASP A 252 -14.52 -23.08 -0.80
CA ASP A 252 -14.24 -24.45 -1.23
C ASP A 252 -13.93 -24.46 -2.73
N PHE A 253 -12.69 -24.75 -3.12
CA PHE A 253 -12.23 -24.76 -4.51
C PHE A 253 -12.66 -26.04 -5.26
N LEU A 254 -13.98 -26.21 -5.47
CA LEU A 254 -14.60 -27.46 -5.95
C LEU A 254 -15.35 -27.33 -7.29
N ILE A 255 -16.00 -26.20 -7.58
CA ILE A 255 -16.74 -25.95 -8.83
C ILE A 255 -16.32 -24.65 -9.52
N ASN A 256 -16.72 -24.47 -10.78
CA ASN A 256 -16.44 -23.26 -11.57
C ASN A 256 -14.96 -22.79 -11.57
N PRO A 257 -13.97 -23.68 -11.78
CA PRO A 257 -12.57 -23.26 -11.83
C PRO A 257 -12.34 -22.17 -12.89
N PRO A 258 -11.50 -21.17 -12.60
CA PRO A 258 -11.01 -20.24 -13.62
C PRO A 258 -10.27 -20.96 -14.75
N LEU A 259 -10.03 -20.23 -15.84
CA LEU A 259 -9.27 -20.76 -16.97
C LEU A 259 -7.87 -21.23 -16.50
N ASP A 260 -7.44 -22.38 -17.03
CA ASP A 260 -6.16 -23.04 -16.72
C ASP A 260 -5.98 -23.47 -15.24
N VAL A 261 -7.07 -23.59 -14.48
CA VAL A 261 -7.14 -24.17 -13.13
C VAL A 261 -7.96 -25.47 -13.15
N GLU A 262 -7.57 -26.48 -12.36
CA GLU A 262 -8.35 -27.70 -12.14
C GLU A 262 -8.84 -27.78 -10.69
N PHE A 263 -10.11 -28.11 -10.48
CA PHE A 263 -10.72 -28.36 -9.17
C PHE A 263 -11.19 -29.83 -9.04
N PRO A 264 -11.18 -30.45 -7.85
CA PRO A 264 -10.76 -29.91 -6.55
C PRO A 264 -9.29 -29.48 -6.51
N LEU A 265 -9.02 -28.29 -5.96
CA LEU A 265 -7.65 -27.75 -5.93
C LEU A 265 -6.87 -28.33 -4.75
N GLU A 266 -5.73 -28.97 -4.97
CA GLU A 266 -4.88 -29.43 -3.87
C GLU A 266 -4.08 -28.25 -3.27
N LEU A 267 -4.37 -27.86 -2.03
CA LEU A 267 -3.74 -26.73 -1.35
C LEU A 267 -2.55 -27.13 -0.47
N ALA A 268 -2.51 -28.36 0.05
CA ALA A 268 -1.42 -28.87 0.87
C ALA A 268 -0.21 -29.23 0.00
N GLN A 269 0.44 -28.19 -0.55
CA GLN A 269 1.61 -28.29 -1.40
C GLN A 269 2.54 -27.07 -1.20
N SER A 270 3.82 -27.24 -1.50
CA SER A 270 4.88 -26.26 -1.18
C SER A 270 4.87 -24.96 -2.00
N ASN A 271 4.01 -24.88 -3.02
CA ASN A 271 3.82 -23.73 -3.92
C ASN A 271 2.49 -23.00 -3.67
N THR A 272 1.81 -23.28 -2.56
CA THR A 272 0.58 -22.58 -2.16
C THR A 272 0.84 -21.61 -1.01
N GLU A 273 0.27 -20.40 -1.10
CA GLU A 273 0.32 -19.35 -0.09
C GLU A 273 -1.10 -18.80 0.12
N VAL A 274 -1.52 -18.66 1.37
CA VAL A 274 -2.75 -17.95 1.77
C VAL A 274 -2.37 -16.51 2.13
N LEU A 275 -3.17 -15.54 1.68
CA LEU A 275 -2.95 -14.11 1.88
C LEU A 275 -4.22 -13.45 2.43
N VAL A 276 -4.05 -12.40 3.24
CA VAL A 276 -5.10 -11.40 3.49
C VAL A 276 -4.53 -10.02 3.16
N THR A 277 -5.20 -9.30 2.27
CA THR A 277 -4.81 -7.97 1.80
C THR A 277 -5.82 -6.90 2.23
N LEU A 278 -5.41 -5.63 2.19
CA LEU A 278 -6.29 -4.48 2.24
C LEU A 278 -6.40 -3.88 0.83
N GLU A 279 -7.63 -3.81 0.32
CA GLU A 279 -7.96 -3.39 -1.03
C GLU A 279 -8.84 -2.13 -0.99
N PRO A 280 -8.67 -1.15 -1.90
CA PRO A 280 -9.64 -0.07 -2.07
C PRO A 280 -11.01 -0.63 -2.47
N GLU A 281 -12.08 -0.14 -1.84
CA GLU A 281 -13.45 -0.68 -1.97
C GLU A 281 -14.06 -0.53 -3.38
N PHE A 282 -13.43 0.23 -4.27
CA PHE A 282 -13.79 0.28 -5.68
C PHE A 282 -13.30 -0.93 -6.50
N LYS A 283 -12.41 -1.77 -5.97
CA LYS A 283 -11.91 -2.98 -6.66
C LYS A 283 -12.93 -4.10 -6.59
N SER A 284 -13.13 -4.79 -7.70
CA SER A 284 -14.00 -5.97 -7.75
C SER A 284 -13.31 -7.19 -7.14
N VAL A 285 -14.09 -8.07 -6.52
CA VAL A 285 -13.63 -9.39 -6.06
C VAL A 285 -12.87 -10.11 -7.17
N GLY A 286 -11.64 -10.53 -6.91
CA GLY A 286 -10.80 -11.23 -7.88
C GLY A 286 -9.96 -10.36 -8.81
N ASP A 287 -10.05 -9.02 -8.74
CA ASP A 287 -9.10 -8.14 -9.43
C ASP A 287 -7.67 -8.33 -8.89
N PRO A 288 -6.59 -8.08 -9.66
CA PRO A 288 -5.23 -8.17 -9.15
C PRO A 288 -5.02 -7.33 -7.88
N THR A 289 -4.32 -7.87 -6.87
CA THR A 289 -4.22 -7.22 -5.55
C THR A 289 -3.64 -5.80 -5.65
N PHE A 290 -4.09 -4.93 -4.77
CA PHE A 290 -3.57 -3.57 -4.63
C PHE A 290 -2.18 -3.54 -3.98
N GLY A 291 -1.74 -4.65 -3.36
CA GLY A 291 -0.36 -4.83 -2.87
C GLY A 291 -0.15 -4.60 -1.37
N ILE A 292 -1.16 -4.18 -0.62
CA ILE A 292 -1.09 -4.05 0.86
C ILE A 292 -1.39 -5.40 1.50
N THR A 293 -0.35 -6.23 1.71
CA THR A 293 -0.50 -7.55 2.36
C THR A 293 -0.36 -7.42 3.88
N LEU A 294 -1.38 -7.89 4.62
CA LEU A 294 -1.46 -7.82 6.08
C LEU A 294 -0.97 -9.11 6.75
N LEU A 295 -1.46 -10.24 6.26
CA LEU A 295 -1.24 -11.58 6.78
C LEU A 295 -0.87 -12.53 5.65
N ASN A 296 0.04 -13.47 5.87
CA ASN A 296 0.28 -14.58 4.94
C ASN A 296 0.64 -15.91 5.63
N ALA A 297 0.48 -17.02 4.91
CA ALA A 297 1.01 -18.32 5.32
C ALA A 297 1.37 -19.17 4.09
N SER A 298 2.58 -19.71 4.04
CA SER A 298 2.96 -20.73 3.06
C SER A 298 2.52 -22.12 3.52
N LEU A 299 1.92 -22.89 2.62
CA LEU A 299 1.53 -24.29 2.86
C LEU A 299 2.64 -25.26 2.46
N SER A 300 2.41 -26.55 2.75
CA SER A 300 3.35 -27.64 2.51
C SER A 300 2.60 -28.94 2.21
N GLU A 301 3.30 -29.94 1.65
CA GLU A 301 2.82 -31.32 1.50
C GLU A 301 2.42 -32.01 2.82
N THR A 302 2.69 -31.37 3.96
CA THR A 302 2.36 -31.84 5.30
C THR A 302 1.40 -30.91 6.04
N SER A 303 0.81 -29.92 5.36
CA SER A 303 -0.20 -29.04 5.96
C SER A 303 -1.45 -29.85 6.31
N PRO A 304 -1.91 -29.84 7.58
CA PRO A 304 -3.00 -30.68 8.03
C PRO A 304 -4.37 -30.17 7.57
N ALA A 305 -5.26 -31.11 7.22
CA ALA A 305 -6.69 -30.85 7.09
C ALA A 305 -7.36 -30.75 8.46
N GLY A 306 -8.25 -29.77 8.64
CA GLY A 306 -9.06 -29.58 9.84
C GLY A 306 -8.31 -29.11 11.10
N GLU A 307 -7.00 -28.87 11.03
CA GLU A 307 -6.21 -28.29 12.11
C GLU A 307 -5.81 -26.84 11.78
N ALA A 308 -5.65 -26.01 12.82
CA ALA A 308 -5.34 -24.59 12.67
C ALA A 308 -3.93 -24.34 12.11
N ILE A 309 -3.85 -23.58 11.03
CA ILE A 309 -2.64 -23.09 10.39
C ILE A 309 -2.51 -21.60 10.70
N GLN A 310 -1.42 -21.22 11.38
CA GLN A 310 -1.18 -19.84 11.82
C GLN A 310 -0.76 -18.95 10.65
N LEU A 311 -1.33 -17.75 10.58
CA LEU A 311 -0.89 -16.68 9.70
C LEU A 311 0.28 -15.91 10.34
N VAL A 312 1.16 -15.38 9.50
CA VAL A 312 2.25 -14.48 9.87
C VAL A 312 1.82 -13.05 9.57
N THR A 313 1.88 -12.18 10.58
CA THR A 313 1.67 -10.74 10.42
C THR A 313 2.84 -10.12 9.68
N VAL A 314 2.58 -9.59 8.48
CA VAL A 314 3.56 -8.93 7.60
C VAL A 314 3.24 -7.46 7.34
N ALA A 315 2.07 -6.99 7.79
CA ALA A 315 1.58 -5.61 7.66
C ALA A 315 2.67 -4.54 7.79
N LYS A 316 3.42 -4.53 8.90
CA LYS A 316 4.43 -3.51 9.22
C LYS A 316 5.54 -3.36 8.18
N ASP A 317 5.98 -4.47 7.58
CA ASP A 317 7.07 -4.48 6.59
C ASP A 317 6.57 -4.12 5.18
N ASN A 318 5.25 -4.06 4.98
CA ASN A 318 4.59 -3.77 3.71
C ASN A 318 3.94 -2.37 3.65
N MET A 319 3.87 -1.63 4.76
CA MET A 319 3.15 -0.34 4.76
C MET A 319 3.87 0.77 4.00
N PRO A 320 3.14 1.56 3.18
CA PRO A 320 3.63 2.79 2.57
C PRO A 320 4.08 3.83 3.58
N SER A 321 5.14 4.55 3.25
CA SER A 321 5.62 5.70 4.04
C SER A 321 6.38 6.70 3.17
N GLY A 322 6.72 7.86 3.72
CA GLY A 322 7.46 8.87 2.99
C GLY A 322 7.72 10.18 3.71
N LEU A 323 8.27 11.12 2.95
CA LEU A 323 8.59 12.49 3.36
C LEU A 323 8.15 13.46 2.26
N VAL A 324 7.48 14.53 2.67
CA VAL A 324 7.11 15.66 1.81
C VAL A 324 7.95 16.87 2.21
N ILE A 325 8.46 17.59 1.22
CA ILE A 325 9.26 18.81 1.40
C ILE A 325 8.71 19.89 0.48
N ILE A 326 8.39 21.05 1.04
CA ILE A 326 7.84 22.21 0.34
C ILE A 326 8.87 23.33 0.32
N ARG A 327 9.04 24.00 -0.83
CA ARG A 327 9.98 25.12 -1.03
C ARG A 327 9.39 26.17 -1.97
N ARG A 328 9.77 27.42 -1.78
CA ARG A 328 9.72 28.47 -2.81
C ARG A 328 10.96 28.36 -3.72
#